data_AF-A0A1H7WSB9-F1
#
_entry.id   AF-A0A1H7WSB9-F1
#
_cell.length_a   1.000
_cell.length_b   1.000
_cell.length_c   1.000
_cell.angle_alpha   90.00
_cell.angle_beta   90.00
_cell.angle_gamma   90.00
#
_symmetry.space_group_name_H-M   'P 1'
#
loop_
_entity.id
_entity.type
_entity.pdbx_description
1 polymer ?
#
loop_
_entity_poly.entity_id
_entity_poly.type
_entity_poly.pdbx_seq_one_letter_code
_entity_poly.pdbx_strand_id
1 'polypeptide(L)'
;MRPSADELFDELTQLDLTLNAIAAQPGSADLSLQQSLQRHLRSLRIFLDIDAAQVLHDLADAAQRVLEAGDDTMVASAMRDLERMRALLDAMFRRQVAQASAA
;
A
#
# COMPACT_ATOMS: atom_id res chain seq x y z
N MET A 1 -3.20 -11.46 21.02
CA MET A 1 -3.28 -10.01 21.32
C MET A 1 -3.98 -9.36 20.14
N ARG A 2 -4.96 -8.48 20.37
CA ARG A 2 -5.44 -7.61 19.30
C ARG A 2 -4.37 -6.54 19.10
N PRO A 3 -3.85 -6.35 17.89
CA PRO A 3 -2.83 -5.34 17.67
C PRO A 3 -3.42 -3.94 17.90
N SER A 4 -2.59 -3.00 18.35
CA SER A 4 -3.03 -1.67 18.76
C SER A 4 -3.24 -0.74 17.56
N ALA A 5 -4.02 0.33 17.73
CA ALA A 5 -4.19 1.34 16.68
C ALA A 5 -2.85 1.99 16.30
N ASP A 6 -1.94 2.15 17.26
CA ASP A 6 -0.60 2.70 17.03
C ASP A 6 0.24 1.80 16.11
N GLU A 7 0.20 0.47 16.31
CA GLU A 7 0.89 -0.50 15.45
C GLU A 7 0.39 -0.45 14.00
N LEU A 8 -0.92 -0.21 13.81
CA LEU A 8 -1.50 -0.03 12.49
C LEU A 8 -0.98 1.25 11.81
N PHE A 9 -0.97 2.39 12.51
CA PHE A 9 -0.49 3.65 11.96
C PHE A 9 1.01 3.62 11.62
N ASP A 10 1.81 2.96 12.46
CA ASP A 10 3.23 2.74 12.19
C ASP A 10 3.42 1.90 10.92
N GLU A 11 2.69 0.79 10.80
CA GLU A 11 2.77 -0.09 9.63
C GLU A 11 2.33 0.62 8.33
N LEU A 12 1.29 1.45 8.38
CA LEU A 12 0.85 2.27 7.25
C LEU A 12 1.90 3.31 6.85
N THR A 13 2.55 3.93 7.83
CA THR A 13 3.63 4.88 7.58
C THR A 13 4.82 4.17 6.91
N GLN A 14 5.19 2.98 7.37
CA GLN A 14 6.26 2.18 6.75
C GLN A 14 5.90 1.71 5.34
N LEU A 15 4.65 1.32 5.11
CA LEU A 15 4.14 1.02 3.77
C LEU A 15 4.28 2.25 2.86
N ASP A 16 3.87 3.43 3.32
CA ASP A 16 3.95 4.66 2.52
C ASP A 16 5.38 5.01 2.10
N LEU A 17 6.33 4.90 3.04
CA LEU A 17 7.76 5.05 2.76
C LEU A 17 8.26 4.05 1.72
N THR A 18 7.85 2.79 1.81
CA THR A 18 8.21 1.74 0.85
C THR A 18 7.63 2.05 -0.53
N LEU A 19 6.37 2.49 -0.61
CA LEU A 19 5.73 2.87 -1.87
C LEU A 19 6.41 4.09 -2.51
N ASN A 20 6.84 5.06 -1.71
CA ASN A 20 7.63 6.20 -2.21
C ASN A 20 9.00 5.75 -2.76
N ALA A 21 9.66 4.79 -2.11
CA ALA A 21 10.91 4.21 -2.61
C ALA A 21 10.71 3.41 -3.91
N ILE A 22 9.57 2.72 -4.07
CA ILE A 22 9.18 2.05 -5.32
C ILE A 22 8.94 3.07 -6.42
N ALA A 23 8.16 4.12 -6.13
CA ALA A 23 7.85 5.20 -7.07
C ALA A 23 9.10 5.97 -7.55
N ALA A 24 10.12 6.09 -6.69
CA ALA A 24 11.38 6.74 -7.04
C ALA A 24 12.28 5.89 -7.95
N GLN A 25 12.01 4.59 -8.07
CA GLN A 25 12.87 3.61 -8.75
C GLN A 25 12.07 2.69 -9.70
N PRO A 26 11.27 3.23 -10.64
CA PRO A 26 10.46 2.42 -11.54
C PRO A 26 11.35 1.55 -12.44
N GLY A 27 10.92 0.32 -12.71
CA GLY A 27 11.66 -0.64 -13.55
C GLY A 27 12.96 -1.20 -12.92
N SER A 28 13.23 -0.91 -11.65
CA SER A 28 14.47 -1.35 -10.97
C SER A 28 14.53 -2.84 -10.65
N ALA A 29 13.40 -3.55 -10.66
CA ALA A 29 13.28 -4.94 -10.18
C ALA A 29 13.90 -5.17 -8.78
N ASP A 30 13.87 -4.17 -7.89
CA ASP A 30 14.45 -4.26 -6.55
C ASP A 30 13.70 -5.27 -5.68
N LEU A 31 14.31 -6.45 -5.52
CA LEU A 31 13.80 -7.55 -4.71
C LEU A 31 13.61 -7.17 -3.23
N SER A 32 14.44 -6.26 -2.70
CA SER A 32 14.34 -5.86 -1.29
C SER A 32 13.09 -5.04 -1.04
N LEU A 33 12.73 -4.17 -2.00
CA LEU A 33 11.48 -3.42 -1.96
C LEU A 33 10.26 -4.32 -2.13
N GLN A 34 10.32 -5.29 -3.05
CA GLN A 34 9.24 -6.28 -3.21
C GLN A 34 9.00 -7.09 -1.93
N GLN A 35 10.06 -7.55 -1.27
CA GLN A 35 9.97 -8.28 -0.02
C GLN A 35 9.42 -7.41 1.12
N SER A 36 9.85 -6.15 1.20
CA SER A 36 9.35 -5.21 2.19
C SER A 36 7.86 -4.93 2.00
N LEU A 37 7.43 -4.67 0.77
CA LEU A 37 6.01 -4.51 0.41
C LEU A 37 5.18 -5.72 0.83
N GLN A 38 5.61 -6.94 0.46
CA GLN A 38 4.91 -8.18 0.83
C GLN A 38 4.81 -8.39 2.34
N ARG A 39 5.84 -7.97 3.10
CA ARG A 39 5.83 -7.98 4.56
C ARG A 39 4.78 -7.02 5.12
N HIS A 40 4.74 -5.78 4.65
CA HIS A 40 3.79 -4.77 5.10
C HIS A 40 2.34 -5.21 4.83
N LEU A 41 2.07 -5.73 3.63
CA LEU A 41 0.74 -6.25 3.26
C LEU A 41 0.28 -7.38 4.16
N ARG A 42 1.19 -8.31 4.50
CA ARG A 42 0.87 -9.42 5.39
C ARG A 42 0.58 -8.94 6.81
N SER A 43 1.32 -7.93 7.29
CA SER A 43 1.10 -7.30 8.58
C SER A 43 -0.28 -6.62 8.62
N LEU A 44 -0.56 -5.75 7.65
CA LEU A 44 -1.79 -4.98 7.56
C LEU A 44 -3.04 -5.86 7.35
N ARG A 45 -2.92 -7.03 6.70
CA ARG A 45 -4.05 -7.95 6.52
C ARG A 45 -4.65 -8.46 7.84
N ILE A 46 -3.91 -8.39 8.94
CA ILE A 46 -4.40 -8.77 10.28
C ILE A 46 -5.37 -7.72 10.84
N PHE A 47 -5.23 -6.46 10.40
CA PHE A 47 -5.97 -5.31 10.90
C PHE A 47 -7.22 -4.98 10.08
N LEU A 48 -7.32 -5.54 8.87
CA LEU A 48 -8.26 -5.07 7.86
C LEU A 48 -9.46 -6.00 7.67
N ASP A 49 -10.59 -5.39 7.31
CA ASP A 49 -11.76 -6.09 6.82
C ASP A 49 -11.56 -6.58 5.36
N ILE A 50 -12.54 -7.32 4.84
CA ILE A 50 -12.46 -7.94 3.51
C ILE A 50 -12.31 -6.88 2.41
N ASP A 51 -12.99 -5.75 2.54
CA ASP A 51 -12.95 -4.67 1.54
C ASP A 51 -11.57 -4.00 1.52
N ALA A 52 -10.99 -3.73 2.68
CA ALA A 52 -9.67 -3.13 2.78
C ALA A 52 -8.55 -4.11 2.37
N ALA A 53 -8.75 -5.42 2.57
CA ALA A 53 -7.83 -6.44 2.08
C ALA A 53 -7.77 -6.46 0.54
N GLN A 54 -8.89 -6.25 -0.16
CA GLN A 54 -8.91 -6.16 -1.62
C GLN A 54 -8.15 -4.92 -2.11
N VAL A 55 -8.37 -3.76 -1.51
CA VAL A 55 -7.66 -2.52 -1.88
C VAL A 55 -6.16 -2.64 -1.64
N LEU A 56 -5.73 -3.30 -0.56
CA LEU A 56 -4.32 -3.61 -0.34
C LEU A 56 -3.72 -4.53 -1.40
N HIS A 57 -4.49 -5.52 -1.86
CA HIS A 57 -4.03 -6.41 -2.94
C HIS A 57 -3.87 -5.63 -4.24
N ASP A 58 -4.84 -4.80 -4.60
CA ASP A 58 -4.78 -3.97 -5.82
C ASP A 58 -3.62 -2.97 -5.75
N LEU A 59 -3.35 -2.41 -4.56
CA LEU A 59 -2.18 -1.56 -4.29
C LEU A 59 -0.85 -2.31 -4.50
N ALA A 60 -0.77 -3.55 -4.02
CA ALA A 60 0.39 -4.41 -4.17
C ALA A 60 0.68 -4.69 -5.65
N ASP A 61 -0.36 -5.04 -6.39
CA ASP A 61 -0.28 -5.34 -7.82
C ASP A 61 0.17 -4.09 -8.60
N ALA A 62 -0.37 -2.91 -8.26
CA ALA A 62 0.06 -1.65 -8.87
C ALA A 62 1.54 -1.34 -8.57
N ALA A 63 1.98 -1.50 -7.33
CA ALA A 63 3.37 -1.28 -6.94
C ALA A 63 4.32 -2.27 -7.63
N GLN A 64 3.90 -3.54 -7.78
CA GLN A 64 4.67 -4.53 -8.50
C GLN A 64 4.78 -4.20 -10.00
N ARG A 65 3.70 -3.71 -10.61
CA ARG A 65 3.74 -3.19 -12.00
C ARG A 65 4.69 -2.01 -12.16
N VAL A 66 4.83 -1.13 -11.17
CA VAL A 66 5.82 -0.03 -11.20
C VAL A 66 7.25 -0.59 -11.21
N LEU A 67 7.53 -1.62 -10.43
CA LEU A 67 8.86 -2.25 -10.38
C LEU A 67 9.20 -3.07 -11.62
N GLU A 68 8.20 -3.65 -12.28
CA GLU A 68 8.34 -4.51 -13.46
C GLU A 68 8.15 -3.75 -14.78
N ALA A 69 7.79 -2.46 -14.75
CA ALA A 69 7.57 -1.67 -15.95
C ALA A 69 8.85 -1.54 -16.79
N GLY A 70 8.76 -1.93 -18.06
CA GLY A 70 9.90 -1.92 -19.00
C GLY A 70 9.97 -0.69 -19.90
N ASP A 71 8.96 0.18 -19.87
CA ASP A 71 8.91 1.42 -20.65
C ASP A 71 8.17 2.54 -19.93
N ASP A 72 8.39 3.78 -20.37
CA ASP A 72 7.83 4.99 -19.74
C ASP A 72 6.30 5.04 -19.74
N THR A 73 5.65 4.41 -20.71
CA THR A 73 4.17 4.40 -20.80
C THR A 73 3.60 3.44 -19.75
N MET A 74 4.22 2.27 -19.58
CA MET A 74 3.89 1.32 -18.52
C MET A 74 4.14 1.93 -17.15
N VAL A 75 5.28 2.62 -16.95
CA VAL A 75 5.59 3.33 -15.70
C VAL A 75 4.50 4.36 -15.40
N ALA A 76 4.17 5.23 -16.36
CA ALA A 76 3.16 6.28 -16.15
C ALA A 76 1.75 5.72 -15.88
N SER A 77 1.39 4.55 -16.44
CA SER A 77 0.13 3.88 -16.12
C SER A 77 0.16 3.27 -14.71
N ALA A 78 1.22 2.53 -14.39
CA ALA A 78 1.36 1.87 -13.09
C ALA A 78 1.45 2.87 -11.94
N MET A 79 2.12 4.00 -12.14
CA MET A 79 2.19 5.10 -11.18
C MET A 79 0.80 5.73 -10.92
N ARG A 80 0.00 5.95 -11.96
CA ARG A 80 -1.37 6.46 -11.80
C ARG A 80 -2.28 5.49 -11.06
N ASP A 81 -2.16 4.20 -11.35
CA ASP A 81 -2.89 3.15 -10.62
C ASP A 81 -2.45 3.11 -9.16
N LEU A 82 -1.14 3.20 -8.89
CA LEU A 82 -0.58 3.22 -7.55
C LEU A 82 -1.08 4.42 -6.74
N GLU A 83 -1.06 5.63 -7.30
CA GLU A 83 -1.59 6.84 -6.67
C GLU A 83 -3.08 6.72 -6.36
N ARG A 84 -3.85 6.16 -7.30
CA ARG A 84 -5.28 5.92 -7.11
C ARG A 84 -5.54 4.96 -5.94
N MET A 85 -4.82 3.85 -5.86
CA MET A 85 -4.99 2.87 -4.78
C MET A 85 -4.55 3.44 -3.43
N ARG A 86 -3.49 4.25 -3.37
CA ARG A 86 -3.08 4.98 -2.15
C ARG A 86 -4.18 5.92 -1.67
N ALA A 87 -4.80 6.68 -2.58
CA ALA A 87 -5.89 7.58 -2.24
C ALA A 87 -7.13 6.83 -1.72
N LEU A 88 -7.44 5.66 -2.30
CA LEU A 88 -8.53 4.81 -1.81
C LEU A 88 -8.24 4.27 -0.41
N LEU A 89 -7.01 3.80 -0.17
CA LEU A 89 -6.59 3.29 1.12
C LEU A 89 -6.68 4.38 2.21
N ASP A 90 -6.17 5.59 1.93
CA ASP A 90 -6.26 6.74 2.86
C ASP A 90 -7.73 7.12 3.14
N ALA A 91 -8.58 7.17 2.10
CA ALA A 91 -10.01 7.45 2.27
C ALA A 91 -10.72 6.39 3.16
N MET A 92 -10.38 5.12 3.00
CA MET A 92 -10.91 4.03 3.83
C MET A 92 -10.47 4.16 5.29
N PHE A 93 -9.18 4.45 5.53
CA PHE A 93 -8.69 4.63 6.89
C PHE A 93 -9.29 5.87 7.57
N ARG A 94 -9.37 7.01 6.87
CA ARG A 94 -10.04 8.20 7.41
C ARG A 94 -11.49 7.93 7.79
N ARG A 95 -12.19 7.13 6.98
CA ARG A 95 -13.56 6.70 7.29
C ARG A 95 -13.62 5.79 8.52
N GLN A 96 -12.72 4.81 8.64
CA GLN A 96 -12.67 3.92 9.80
C GLN A 96 -12.35 4.70 11.09
N VAL A 97 -11.41 5.64 11.06
CA VAL A 97 -11.08 6.51 12.19
C VAL A 97 -12.27 7.39 12.59
N ALA A 98 -12.95 8.00 11.62
CA ALA A 98 -14.13 8.81 11.89
C ALA A 98 -15.27 7.99 12.52
N GLN A 99 -15.45 6.73 12.09
CA GLN A 99 -16.45 5.82 12.66
C GLN A 99 -16.06 5.34 14.07
N ALA A 100 -14.78 5.07 14.32
CA ALA A 100 -14.28 4.67 15.64
C ALA A 100 -14.33 5.81 16.67
N SER A 101 -14.27 7.07 16.21
CA SER A 101 -14.34 8.26 17.07
C SER A 101 -15.78 8.70 17.40
N ALA A 102 -16.77 8.19 16.65
CA ALA A 102 -18.19 8.52 16.82
C ALA A 102 -18.99 7.47 17.61
N ALA A 103 -18.32 6.39 18.04
CA ALA A 103 -18.86 5.30 18.86
C ALA A 103 -18.42 5.45 20.32
#